data_AF-A0A957NCD0-F1
#
_entry.id   AF-A0A957NCD0-F1
#
_cell.length_a   1.000
_cell.length_b   1.000
_cell.length_c   1.000
_cell.angle_alpha   90.00
_cell.angle_beta   90.00
_cell.angle_gamma   90.00
#
_symmetry.space_group_name_H-M   'P 1'
#
loop_
_entity.id
_entity.type
_entity.pdbx_description
1 polymer ?
#
loop_
_entity_poly.entity_id
_entity_poly.type
_entity_poly.pdbx_seq_one_letter_code
_entity_poly.pdbx_strand_id
1 'polypeptide(L)' 'MKPGRPIEFRTTLILYIVLGLFVALTIHFILLSSPTYNWLS' A
#
# COMPACT_ATOMS: atom_id res chain seq x y z
N MET A 1 -22.04 -20.28 -17.66
CA MET A 1 -21.25 -19.36 -16.83
C MET A 1 -20.43 -20.21 -15.88
N LYS A 2 -19.09 -20.20 -15.99
CA LYS A 2 -18.20 -21.11 -15.23
C LYS A 2 -18.08 -20.58 -13.79
N PRO A 3 -18.39 -21.37 -12.76
CA PRO A 3 -18.46 -20.87 -11.39
C PRO A 3 -17.08 -20.47 -10.85
N GLY A 4 -17.04 -19.26 -10.27
CA GLY A 4 -16.03 -18.68 -9.38
C GLY A 4 -14.63 -19.28 -9.38
N ARG A 5 -13.69 -18.66 -10.11
CA ARG A 5 -12.26 -18.84 -9.82
C ARG A 5 -11.86 -17.82 -8.74
N PRO A 6 -11.61 -18.23 -7.49
CA PRO A 6 -11.26 -17.32 -6.37
C PRO A 6 -9.89 -16.63 -6.55
N ILE A 7 -9.20 -16.91 -7.67
CA ILE A 7 -7.88 -16.38 -8.00
C ILE A 7 -7.96 -14.90 -8.36
N GLU A 8 -9.00 -14.46 -9.08
CA GLU A 8 -9.17 -13.04 -9.46
C GLU A 8 -9.36 -12.17 -8.21
N PHE A 9 -10.18 -12.62 -7.25
CA PHE A 9 -10.36 -11.93 -5.96
C PHE A 9 -9.06 -11.85 -5.14
N ARG A 10 -8.33 -12.96 -5.02
CA ARG A 10 -7.07 -12.98 -4.24
C ARG A 10 -5.99 -12.11 -4.88
N THR A 11 -5.86 -12.14 -6.21
CA THR A 11 -4.92 -11.30 -6.93
C THR A 11 -5.26 -9.82 -6.75
N THR A 12 -6.52 -9.44 -6.91
CA THR A 12 -6.96 -8.05 -6.68
C THR A 12 -6.71 -7.62 -5.24
N LEU A 13 -7.04 -8.46 -4.26
CA LEU A 13 -6.78 -8.19 -2.85
C LEU A 13 -5.28 -7.96 -2.58
N ILE A 14 -4.41 -8.84 -3.08
CA ILE A 14 -2.96 -8.71 -2.91
C ILE A 14 -2.44 -7.43 -3.58
N LEU A 15 -2.90 -7.12 -4.79
CA LEU A 15 -2.51 -5.91 -5.50
C LEU A 15 -2.87 -4.64 -4.71
N TYR A 16 -4.08 -4.58 -4.13
CA TYR A 16 -4.49 -3.44 -3.31
C TYR A 16 -3.71 -3.36 -1.99
N ILE A 17 -3.40 -4.49 -1.36
CA ILE A 17 -2.57 -4.51 -0.14
C ILE A 17 -1.16 -3.99 -0.46
N VAL A 18 -0.53 -4.48 -1.52
CA VAL A 18 0.81 -4.04 -1.93
C VAL A 18 0.81 -2.56 -2.30
N LEU A 19 -0.20 -2.10 -3.05
CA LEU A 19 -0.33 -0.69 -3.40
C LEU A 19 -0.50 0.20 -2.16
N GLY A 20 -1.36 -0.21 -1.22
CA GLY A 20 -1.59 0.53 0.02
C GLY A 20 -0.34 0.61 0.89
N LEU A 21 0.40 -0.50 1.02
CA LEU A 21 1.68 -0.51 1.74
C LEU A 21 2.70 0.41 1.08
N PHE A 22 2.80 0.39 -0.25
CA PHE A 22 3.76 1.22 -0.97
C PHE A 22 3.45 2.71 -0.76
N VAL A 23 2.19 3.11 -0.94
CA VAL A 23 1.75 4.50 -0.73
C VAL A 23 1.96 4.94 0.71
N ALA A 24 1.58 4.10 1.69
CA ALA A 24 1.77 4.40 3.10
C ALA A 24 3.25 4.62 3.44
N LEU A 25 4.13 3.71 3.00
CA LEU A 25 5.57 3.84 3.21
C LEU A 25 6.11 5.11 2.55
N THR A 26 5.77 5.39 1.30
CA THR A 26 6.19 6.62 0.60
C THR A 26 5.82 7.87 1.39
N ILE A 27 4.58 7.97 1.89
CA ILE A 27 4.14 9.12 2.68
C ILE A 27 4.98 9.25 3.96
N HIS A 28 5.19 8.15 4.69
CA HIS A 28 5.98 8.17 5.93
C HIS A 28 7.44 8.59 5.66
N PHE A 29 8.05 8.06 4.60
CA PHE A 29 9.41 8.46 4.20
C PHE A 29 9.50 9.94 3.85
N ILE A 30 8.51 10.49 3.13
CA ILE A 30 8.47 11.92 2.79
C ILE A 30 8.34 12.79 4.05
N LEU A 31 7.43 12.42 4.96
CA LEU A 31 7.21 13.15 6.21
C LEU A 31 8.47 13.15 7.08
N LEU A 32 9.09 11.98 7.27
CA LEU A 32 10.33 11.80 8.02
C LEU A 32 11.53 12.49 7.36
N SER A 33 11.56 12.59 6.04
CA SER A 33 12.63 13.30 5.32
C SER A 33 12.48 14.82 5.36
N SER A 34 11.30 15.34 5.74
CA SER A 34 11.07 16.78 5.77
C SER A 34 11.46 17.38 7.12
N PRO A 35 12.32 18.42 7.18
CA PRO A 35 12.74 19.02 8.44
C PRO A 35 11.57 19.63 9.24
N THR A 36 10.46 19.97 8.59
CA THR A 36 9.27 20.56 9.23
C THR A 36 8.33 19.50 9.83
N TYR A 37 8.30 18.30 9.26
CA TYR A 37 7.33 17.25 9.62
C TYR A 37 8.00 15.99 10.20
N ASN A 38 9.32 16.00 10.35
CA ASN A 38 10.06 14.91 10.94
C ASN A 38 9.87 14.89 12.46
N TRP A 39 9.01 14.00 12.93
CA TRP A 39 8.75 13.77 14.34
C TRP A 39 9.83 12.96 15.08
N LEU A 40 10.85 12.44 14.38
CA LEU A 40 11.98 11.69 14.95
C LEU A 40 13.18 12.61 15.20
N SER A 41 13.13 13.86 14.73
CA SER A 41 14.16 14.87 14.92
C SER A 41 13.87 15.78 16.11
#